data_AF-A0A5B2TYU2-F1
#
_entry.id   AF-A0A5B2TYU2-F1
#
_cell.length_a   1.000
_cell.length_b   1.000
_cell.length_c   1.000
_cell.angle_alpha   90.00
_cell.angle_beta   90.00
_cell.angle_gamma   90.00
#
_symmetry.space_group_name_H-M   'P 1'
#
loop_
_entity.id
_entity.type
_entity.pdbx_description
1 polymer ?
#
loop_
_entity_poly.entity_id
_entity_poly.type
_entity_poly.pdbx_seq_one_letter_code
_entity_poly.pdbx_strand_id
1 'polypeptide(L)'
;MKSTFTSDLGKEKRLSELLDTYYSKGLRHYDFERVQSLQEQLRGVDVIFKHRTTQEAFLVDEKAQLDYINEDLPTFAFELHYLKKGVLKEGWLFDSAKKTDFYALVTAIYEDEANKYTSCKVTLVNRSKLVSFLEAMGVTRNSLLDYYQKGMVPHGKMEIQELDPRTAGYLYHSKNNKAEQPFNLVLKLDFLVTNRIAKVLV
;
A
#
# COMPACT_ATOMS: atom_id res chain seq x y z
N MET A 1 17.87 7.40 -18.35
CA MET A 1 16.99 6.65 -17.43
C MET A 1 16.29 5.58 -18.26
N LYS A 2 16.77 4.32 -18.23
CA LYS A 2 16.12 3.21 -18.96
C LYS A 2 14.81 2.89 -18.23
N SER A 3 13.71 2.78 -18.98
CA SER A 3 12.39 2.46 -18.43
C SER A 3 12.44 1.09 -17.73
N THR A 4 12.25 1.07 -16.40
CA THR A 4 12.11 -0.14 -15.57
C THR A 4 10.74 -0.79 -15.69
N PHE A 5 9.84 -0.20 -16.48
CA PHE A 5 8.44 -0.62 -16.57
C PHE A 5 8.26 -2.10 -16.92
N THR A 6 9.07 -2.63 -17.84
CA THR A 6 8.98 -4.05 -18.22
C THR A 6 9.54 -4.99 -17.16
N SER A 7 10.58 -4.58 -16.41
CA SER A 7 11.08 -5.35 -15.27
C SER A 7 10.12 -5.32 -14.09
N ASP A 8 9.45 -4.18 -13.87
CA ASP A 8 8.50 -3.98 -12.78
C ASP A 8 7.22 -4.82 -13.01
N LEU A 9 6.72 -4.86 -14.25
CA LEU A 9 5.62 -5.75 -14.65
C LEU A 9 5.97 -7.24 -14.44
N GLY A 10 7.22 -7.63 -14.74
CA GLY A 10 7.68 -9.00 -14.50
C GLY A 10 7.72 -9.35 -13.02
N LYS A 11 8.15 -8.41 -12.17
CA LYS A 11 8.15 -8.57 -10.71
C LYS A 11 6.73 -8.73 -10.17
N GLU A 12 5.81 -7.85 -10.54
CA GLU A 12 4.42 -7.92 -10.05
C GLU A 12 3.75 -9.25 -10.41
N LYS A 13 3.89 -9.70 -11.66
CA LYS A 13 3.31 -10.97 -12.10
C LYS A 13 3.79 -12.17 -11.27
N ARG A 14 5.10 -12.25 -11.01
CA ARG A 14 5.67 -13.33 -10.17
C ARG A 14 5.17 -13.28 -8.74
N LEU A 15 4.97 -12.07 -8.21
CA LEU A 15 4.44 -11.89 -6.86
C LEU A 15 2.98 -12.37 -6.79
N SER A 16 2.17 -12.05 -7.80
CA SER A 16 0.79 -12.52 -7.89
C SER A 16 0.66 -14.04 -7.80
N GLU A 17 1.56 -14.79 -8.45
CA GLU A 17 1.58 -16.27 -8.37
C GLU A 17 1.80 -16.79 -6.93
N LEU A 18 2.70 -16.14 -6.18
CA LEU A 18 2.94 -16.46 -4.77
C LEU A 18 1.71 -16.09 -3.90
N LEU A 19 1.13 -14.90 -4.13
CA LEU A 19 -0.04 -14.43 -3.40
C LEU A 19 -1.26 -15.34 -3.61
N ASP A 20 -1.48 -15.84 -4.82
CA ASP A 20 -2.55 -16.79 -5.13
C ASP A 20 -2.42 -18.07 -4.30
N THR A 21 -1.19 -18.54 -4.10
CA THR A 21 -0.91 -19.69 -3.23
C THR A 21 -1.28 -19.39 -1.78
N TYR A 22 -1.01 -18.19 -1.29
CA TYR A 22 -1.35 -17.76 0.06
C TYR A 22 -2.84 -17.55 0.25
N TYR A 23 -3.53 -16.94 -0.71
CA TYR A 23 -4.98 -16.78 -0.63
C TYR A 23 -5.69 -18.13 -0.67
N SER A 24 -5.29 -19.02 -1.56
CA SER A 24 -5.85 -20.38 -1.66
C SER A 24 -5.74 -21.16 -0.35
N LYS A 25 -4.65 -20.96 0.41
CA LYS A 25 -4.39 -21.69 1.67
C LYS A 25 -4.92 -20.96 2.91
N GLY A 26 -4.83 -19.64 2.93
CA GLY A 26 -5.10 -18.79 4.09
C GLY A 26 -6.57 -18.36 4.21
N LEU A 27 -7.28 -18.19 3.10
CA LEU A 27 -8.66 -17.72 3.07
C LEU A 27 -9.68 -18.85 3.27
N ARG A 28 -9.73 -19.43 4.46
CA ARG A 28 -10.60 -20.58 4.77
C ARG A 28 -12.09 -20.34 4.48
N HIS A 29 -12.57 -19.12 4.68
CA HIS A 29 -13.99 -18.75 4.55
C HIS A 29 -14.31 -17.97 3.27
N TYR A 30 -13.29 -17.71 2.43
CA TYR A 30 -13.45 -16.90 1.24
C TYR A 30 -12.92 -17.63 0.01
N ASP A 31 -13.58 -17.41 -1.12
CA ASP A 31 -12.99 -17.59 -2.45
C ASP A 31 -12.29 -16.30 -2.86
N PHE A 32 -11.39 -16.38 -3.83
CA PHE A 32 -10.78 -15.20 -4.44
C PHE A 32 -10.81 -15.27 -5.96
N GLU A 33 -10.91 -14.11 -6.60
CA GLU A 33 -10.91 -13.95 -8.06
C GLU A 33 -9.99 -12.79 -8.45
N ARG A 34 -9.05 -13.03 -9.38
CA ARG A 34 -8.20 -11.96 -9.94
C ARG A 34 -8.97 -11.12 -10.95
N VAL A 35 -8.85 -9.82 -10.83
CA VAL A 35 -9.44 -8.85 -11.75
C VAL A 35 -8.46 -8.58 -12.89
N GLN A 36 -8.88 -8.92 -14.11
CA GLN A 36 -8.11 -8.65 -15.33
C GLN A 36 -8.49 -7.33 -16.01
N SER A 37 -9.59 -6.70 -15.58
CA SER A 37 -10.06 -5.45 -16.13
C SER A 37 -9.12 -4.31 -15.74
N LEU A 38 -8.42 -3.75 -16.72
CA LEU A 38 -7.56 -2.58 -16.52
C LEU A 38 -8.33 -1.41 -15.87
N GLN A 39 -9.61 -1.24 -16.22
CA GLN A 39 -10.43 -0.18 -15.64
C GLN A 39 -10.64 -0.38 -14.13
N GLU A 40 -10.87 -1.61 -13.69
CA GLU A 40 -11.07 -1.92 -12.26
C GLU A 40 -9.73 -1.89 -11.50
N GLN A 41 -8.63 -2.36 -12.09
CA GLN A 41 -7.28 -2.22 -11.54
C GLN A 41 -6.90 -0.75 -11.33
N LEU A 42 -7.21 0.14 -12.29
CA LEU A 42 -7.03 1.58 -12.14
C LEU A 42 -7.86 2.16 -10.99
N ARG A 43 -8.97 1.52 -10.61
CA ARG A 43 -9.79 1.85 -9.44
C ARG A 43 -9.33 1.17 -8.15
N GLY A 44 -8.18 0.52 -8.16
CA GLY A 44 -7.59 -0.14 -6.99
C GLY A 44 -8.26 -1.47 -6.66
N VAL A 45 -8.50 -2.31 -7.67
CA VAL A 45 -9.07 -3.65 -7.46
C VAL A 45 -8.26 -4.64 -8.28
N ASP A 46 -7.40 -5.40 -7.59
CA ASP A 46 -6.59 -6.47 -8.18
C ASP A 46 -7.23 -7.84 -7.95
N VAL A 47 -7.86 -8.01 -6.78
CA VAL A 47 -8.49 -9.27 -6.37
C VAL A 47 -9.82 -8.98 -5.66
N ILE A 48 -10.79 -9.87 -5.84
CA ILE A 48 -12.06 -9.84 -5.12
C ILE A 48 -12.08 -11.03 -4.17
N PHE A 49 -12.28 -10.80 -2.87
CA PHE A 49 -12.51 -11.87 -1.90
C PHE A 49 -14.01 -12.03 -1.68
N LYS A 50 -14.53 -13.24 -1.88
CA LYS A 50 -15.96 -13.53 -1.76
C LYS A 50 -16.22 -14.52 -0.64
N HIS A 51 -17.01 -14.14 0.35
CA HIS A 51 -17.34 -15.02 1.46
C HIS A 51 -18.18 -16.21 0.96
N ARG A 52 -17.77 -17.44 1.30
CA ARG A 52 -18.35 -18.68 0.75
C ARG A 52 -19.85 -18.83 1.05
N THR A 53 -20.30 -18.42 2.24
CA THR A 53 -21.70 -18.56 2.64
C THR A 53 -22.54 -17.29 2.38
N THR A 54 -22.13 -16.13 2.90
CA THR A 54 -22.89 -14.87 2.75
C THR A 54 -22.82 -14.26 1.36
N GLN A 55 -21.87 -14.69 0.52
CA GLN A 55 -21.59 -14.13 -0.80
C GLN A 55 -21.16 -12.64 -0.78
N GLU A 56 -20.88 -12.10 0.41
CA GLU A 56 -20.31 -10.76 0.57
C GLU A 56 -18.95 -10.68 -0.13
N ALA A 57 -18.74 -9.62 -0.90
CA ALA A 57 -17.54 -9.42 -1.70
C ALA A 57 -16.75 -8.22 -1.17
N PHE A 58 -15.44 -8.38 -1.09
CA PHE A 58 -14.49 -7.34 -0.67
C PHE A 58 -13.49 -7.08 -1.79
N LEU A 59 -13.31 -5.82 -2.14
CA LEU A 59 -12.42 -5.35 -3.19
C LEU A 59 -11.03 -5.10 -2.61
N VAL A 60 -10.03 -5.81 -3.13
CA VAL A 60 -8.67 -5.82 -2.59
C VAL A 60 -7.69 -5.24 -3.59
N ASP A 61 -6.86 -4.32 -3.12
CA ASP A 61 -5.75 -3.71 -3.86
C ASP A 61 -4.43 -4.25 -3.30
N GLU A 62 -3.64 -4.91 -4.15
CA GLU A 62 -2.34 -5.46 -3.78
C GLU A 62 -1.29 -4.35 -3.85
N LYS A 63 -0.58 -4.11 -2.75
CA LYS A 63 0.46 -3.09 -2.66
C LYS A 63 1.74 -3.72 -2.12
N ALA A 64 2.82 -3.69 -2.90
CA ALA A 64 4.03 -4.44 -2.60
C ALA A 64 5.29 -3.58 -2.49
N GLN A 65 6.20 -3.96 -1.60
CA GLN A 65 7.52 -3.36 -1.43
C GLN A 65 8.58 -3.97 -2.37
N LEU A 66 8.32 -3.95 -3.68
CA LEU A 66 9.20 -4.57 -4.69
C LEU A 66 10.59 -3.89 -4.84
N ASP A 67 10.75 -2.69 -4.26
CA ASP A 67 12.04 -2.00 -4.15
C ASP A 67 12.91 -2.58 -3.00
N TYR A 68 12.34 -3.40 -2.11
CA TYR A 68 12.97 -3.91 -0.88
C TYR A 68 12.96 -5.45 -0.82
N ILE A 69 13.24 -6.09 -1.95
CA ILE A 69 13.35 -7.56 -2.01
C ILE A 69 14.51 -8.00 -1.11
N ASN A 70 14.29 -9.06 -0.34
CA ASN A 70 15.16 -9.60 0.71
C ASN A 70 15.35 -8.67 1.93
N GLU A 71 14.46 -7.69 2.12
CA GLU A 71 14.42 -6.83 3.31
C GLU A 71 13.05 -6.90 4.00
N ASP A 72 13.07 -7.00 5.33
CA ASP A 72 11.87 -7.04 6.19
C ASP A 72 11.67 -5.69 6.87
N LEU A 73 11.09 -4.73 6.14
CA LEU A 73 10.80 -3.42 6.69
C LEU A 73 9.55 -3.45 7.59
N PRO A 74 9.60 -2.88 8.81
CA PRO A 74 8.46 -2.88 9.73
C PRO A 74 7.41 -1.80 9.40
N THR A 75 7.46 -1.22 8.20
CA THR A 75 6.66 -0.06 7.80
C THR A 75 6.15 -0.21 6.38
N PHE A 76 5.05 0.48 6.04
CA PHE A 76 4.54 0.60 4.68
C PHE A 76 4.30 2.07 4.31
N ALA A 77 4.56 2.43 3.06
CA ALA A 77 4.35 3.78 2.54
C ALA A 77 2.99 3.89 1.83
N PHE A 78 2.14 4.78 2.33
CA PHE A 78 0.83 5.09 1.77
C PHE A 78 0.93 6.38 0.96
N GLU A 79 0.62 6.33 -0.34
CA GLU A 79 0.77 7.47 -1.22
C GLU A 79 -0.31 8.52 -0.97
N LEU A 80 0.13 9.76 -0.73
CA LEU A 80 -0.75 10.90 -0.47
C LEU A 80 -0.93 11.74 -1.73
N HIS A 81 0.19 12.04 -2.41
CA HIS A 81 0.23 12.77 -3.65
C HIS A 81 1.57 12.61 -4.34
N TYR A 82 1.59 12.87 -5.64
CA TYR A 82 2.77 12.78 -6.49
C TYR A 82 2.67 13.75 -7.67
N LEU A 83 3.80 14.08 -8.28
CA LEU A 83 3.87 14.90 -9.49
C LEU A 83 3.81 14.02 -10.74
N LYS A 84 2.88 14.32 -11.63
CA LYS A 84 2.83 13.72 -12.98
C LYS A 84 2.93 14.83 -14.02
N LYS A 85 4.05 14.87 -14.74
CA LYS A 85 4.34 15.94 -15.73
C LYS A 85 4.20 17.35 -15.13
N GLY A 86 4.70 17.54 -13.91
CA GLY A 86 4.64 18.82 -13.18
C GLY A 86 3.29 19.14 -12.54
N VAL A 87 2.27 18.30 -12.73
CA VAL A 87 0.94 18.47 -12.12
C VAL A 87 0.84 17.61 -10.88
N LEU A 88 0.45 18.20 -9.75
CA LEU A 88 0.16 17.46 -8.52
C LEU A 88 -1.06 16.57 -8.73
N LYS A 89 -0.90 15.28 -8.42
CA LYS A 89 -1.93 14.25 -8.47
C LYS A 89 -2.13 13.69 -7.08
N GLU A 90 -3.37 13.31 -6.81
CA GLU A 90 -3.75 12.64 -5.58
C GLU A 90 -3.23 11.20 -5.58
N GLY A 91 -2.69 10.78 -4.44
CA GLY A 91 -2.26 9.43 -4.17
C GLY A 91 -3.42 8.54 -3.73
N TRP A 92 -3.20 7.24 -3.80
CA TRP A 92 -4.28 6.25 -3.68
C TRP A 92 -4.91 6.12 -2.28
N LEU A 93 -4.31 6.66 -1.21
CA LEU A 93 -4.89 6.53 0.15
C LEU A 93 -6.24 7.28 0.25
N PHE A 94 -6.25 8.56 -0.11
CA PHE A 94 -7.41 9.44 0.02
C PHE A 94 -8.21 9.64 -1.28
N ASP A 95 -7.76 9.04 -2.39
CA ASP A 95 -8.47 9.10 -3.67
C ASP A 95 -9.86 8.46 -3.58
N SER A 96 -10.91 9.28 -3.70
CA SER A 96 -12.31 8.84 -3.64
C SER A 96 -12.74 8.03 -4.88
N ALA A 97 -11.98 8.05 -5.97
CA ALA A 97 -12.25 7.23 -7.15
C ALA A 97 -11.90 5.76 -6.93
N LYS A 98 -11.07 5.47 -5.91
CA LYS A 98 -10.70 4.09 -5.53
C LYS A 98 -11.86 3.38 -4.85
N LYS A 99 -12.12 2.17 -5.32
CA LYS A 99 -13.16 1.27 -4.80
C LYS A 99 -12.67 0.31 -3.71
N THR A 100 -11.37 0.36 -3.40
CA THR A 100 -10.71 -0.57 -2.49
C THR A 100 -11.35 -0.60 -1.10
N ASP A 101 -11.70 -1.80 -0.63
CA ASP A 101 -12.12 -2.06 0.76
C ASP A 101 -10.92 -2.39 1.64
N PHE A 102 -9.99 -3.21 1.10
CA PHE A 102 -8.80 -3.65 1.80
C PHE A 102 -7.55 -3.46 0.94
N TYR A 103 -6.46 -3.02 1.58
CA TYR A 103 -5.13 -3.15 1.01
C TYR A 103 -4.51 -4.47 1.44
N ALA A 104 -4.01 -5.27 0.50
CA ALA A 104 -3.10 -6.36 0.78
C ALA A 104 -1.66 -5.84 0.72
N LEU A 105 -1.12 -5.45 1.87
CA LEU A 105 0.24 -4.93 1.97
C LEU A 105 1.22 -6.09 1.99
N VAL A 106 2.04 -6.17 0.95
CA VAL A 106 3.02 -7.23 0.75
C VAL A 106 4.42 -6.72 1.08
N THR A 107 5.01 -7.32 2.10
CA THR A 107 6.30 -6.92 2.70
C THR A 107 7.17 -8.15 2.92
N ALA A 108 8.44 -7.97 3.31
CA ALA A 108 9.37 -9.05 3.57
C ALA A 108 9.41 -10.07 2.41
N ILE A 109 9.51 -9.57 1.17
CA ILE A 109 9.45 -10.39 -0.03
C ILE A 109 10.84 -11.01 -0.24
N TYR A 110 10.95 -12.32 -0.15
CA TYR A 110 12.21 -13.04 -0.32
C TYR A 110 12.28 -13.72 -1.68
N GLU A 111 13.46 -13.63 -2.30
CA GLU A 111 13.83 -14.27 -3.55
C GLU A 111 15.08 -15.13 -3.31
N ASP A 112 14.90 -16.29 -2.68
CA ASP A 112 16.02 -17.22 -2.40
C ASP A 112 16.45 -18.00 -3.65
N GLU A 113 15.58 -18.06 -4.67
CA GLU A 113 15.83 -18.66 -5.97
C GLU A 113 15.76 -17.58 -7.05
N ALA A 114 16.67 -17.63 -8.03
CA ALA A 114 16.70 -16.65 -9.10
C ALA A 114 15.35 -16.59 -9.83
N ASN A 115 14.79 -15.38 -9.88
CA ASN A 115 13.52 -15.07 -10.51
C ASN A 115 12.29 -15.72 -9.89
N LYS A 116 12.31 -16.08 -8.60
CA LYS A 116 11.17 -16.69 -7.92
C LYS A 116 11.07 -16.19 -6.49
N TYR A 117 9.94 -15.55 -6.17
CA TYR A 117 9.64 -15.21 -4.80
C TYR A 117 9.24 -16.47 -4.02
N THR A 118 9.93 -16.70 -2.92
CA THR A 118 9.80 -17.90 -2.09
C THR A 118 8.90 -17.64 -0.90
N SER A 119 8.93 -16.42 -0.36
CA SER A 119 8.05 -16.02 0.73
C SER A 119 7.77 -14.52 0.76
N CYS A 120 6.65 -14.14 1.39
CA CYS A 120 6.36 -12.77 1.79
C CYS A 120 5.39 -12.73 2.96
N LYS A 121 5.30 -11.58 3.63
CA LYS A 121 4.25 -11.29 4.60
C LYS A 121 3.13 -10.52 3.94
N VAL A 122 1.89 -10.85 4.29
CA VAL A 122 0.70 -10.17 3.78
C VAL A 122 -0.10 -9.60 4.95
N THR A 123 -0.20 -8.28 5.02
CA THR A 123 -1.02 -7.58 6.01
C THR A 123 -2.25 -6.97 5.33
N LEU A 124 -3.44 -7.46 5.69
CA LEU A 124 -4.71 -6.93 5.20
C LEU A 124 -5.12 -5.73 6.03
N VAL A 125 -5.21 -4.56 5.40
CA VAL A 125 -5.58 -3.29 6.04
C VAL A 125 -6.96 -2.87 5.57
N ASN A 126 -7.89 -2.67 6.49
CA ASN A 126 -9.21 -2.13 6.13
C ASN A 126 -9.09 -0.63 5.85
N ARG A 127 -9.40 -0.21 4.63
CA ARG A 127 -9.20 1.18 4.17
C ARG A 127 -10.08 2.16 4.93
N SER A 128 -11.37 1.89 5.08
CA SER A 128 -12.28 2.82 5.75
C SER A 128 -11.92 2.99 7.23
N LYS A 129 -11.56 1.91 7.92
CA LYS A 129 -11.04 1.98 9.29
C LYS A 129 -9.75 2.78 9.37
N LEU A 130 -8.81 2.58 8.43
CA LEU A 130 -7.57 3.35 8.40
C LEU A 130 -7.86 4.85 8.25
N VAL A 131 -8.67 5.23 7.26
CA VAL A 131 -9.01 6.63 7.00
C VAL A 131 -9.71 7.25 8.20
N SER A 132 -10.76 6.62 8.74
CA SER A 132 -11.46 7.15 9.92
C SER A 132 -10.58 7.24 11.16
N PHE A 133 -9.65 6.30 11.33
CA PHE A 133 -8.70 6.33 12.44
C PHE A 133 -7.70 7.50 12.29
N LEU A 134 -7.14 7.70 11.10
CA LEU A 134 -6.25 8.83 10.81
C LEU A 134 -6.99 10.17 10.99
N GLU A 135 -8.22 10.28 10.51
CA GLU A 135 -9.06 11.47 10.69
C GLU A 135 -9.31 11.79 12.17
N ALA A 136 -9.60 10.77 12.98
CA ALA A 136 -9.77 10.93 14.42
C ALA A 136 -8.49 11.41 15.14
N MET A 137 -7.32 11.16 14.56
CA MET A 137 -6.03 11.67 15.04
C MET A 137 -5.67 13.06 14.48
N GLY A 138 -6.50 13.65 13.62
CA GLY A 138 -6.19 14.90 12.92
C GLY A 138 -5.32 14.74 11.67
N VAL A 139 -4.99 13.50 11.28
CA VAL A 139 -4.27 13.18 10.05
C VAL A 139 -5.28 13.05 8.91
N THR A 140 -5.54 14.17 8.24
CA THR A 140 -6.54 14.29 7.17
C THR A 140 -5.85 14.60 5.85
N ARG A 141 -6.57 14.43 4.74
CA ARG A 141 -6.13 14.90 3.41
C ARG A 141 -5.65 16.35 3.45
N ASN A 142 -6.42 17.23 4.11
CA ASN A 142 -6.12 18.67 4.16
C ASN A 142 -4.92 18.98 5.05
N SER A 143 -4.83 18.38 6.25
CA SER A 143 -3.69 18.63 7.14
C SER A 143 -2.38 18.13 6.52
N LEU A 144 -2.40 17.02 5.78
CA LEU A 144 -1.23 16.54 5.04
C LEU A 144 -0.87 17.40 3.83
N LEU A 145 -1.87 17.94 3.12
CA LEU A 145 -1.62 18.89 2.03
C LEU A 145 -1.01 20.20 2.55
N ASP A 146 -1.44 20.66 3.73
CA ASP A 146 -0.84 21.80 4.40
C ASP A 146 0.66 21.60 4.67
N TYR A 147 1.07 20.41 5.13
CA TYR A 147 2.49 20.09 5.28
C TYR A 147 3.25 20.17 3.96
N TYR A 148 2.60 19.82 2.84
CA TYR A 148 3.19 19.94 1.51
C TYR A 148 3.26 21.39 1.02
N GLN A 149 2.28 22.23 1.34
CA GLN A 149 2.15 23.60 0.82
C GLN A 149 2.85 24.67 1.68
N LYS A 150 3.04 24.43 2.99
CA LYS A 150 3.61 25.41 3.94
C LYS A 150 5.08 25.77 3.72
N GLY A 151 5.77 25.20 2.72
CA GLY A 151 7.12 25.62 2.35
C GLY A 151 7.83 24.69 1.37
N MET A 152 9.16 24.83 1.26
CA MET A 152 10.00 23.87 0.56
C MET A 152 10.08 22.58 1.36
N VAL A 153 9.18 21.64 1.10
CA VAL A 153 9.25 20.28 1.67
C VAL A 153 10.61 19.68 1.33
N PRO A 154 11.48 19.39 2.32
CA PRO A 154 12.78 18.80 2.07
C PRO A 154 12.63 17.37 1.53
N HIS A 155 13.69 16.85 0.95
CA HIS A 155 13.78 15.42 0.69
C HIS A 155 13.95 14.66 2.02
N GLY A 156 13.26 13.52 2.17
CA GLY A 156 13.45 12.61 3.29
C GLY A 156 12.29 12.59 4.29
N LYS A 157 12.61 12.13 5.50
CA LYS A 157 11.67 11.92 6.61
C LYS A 157 11.27 13.25 7.25
N MET A 158 9.99 13.38 7.58
CA MET A 158 9.42 14.49 8.33
C MET A 158 8.47 13.99 9.39
N GLU A 159 8.61 14.53 10.59
CA GLU A 159 7.75 14.22 11.73
C GLU A 159 6.51 15.12 11.69
N ILE A 160 5.38 14.59 12.13
CA ILE A 160 4.13 15.34 12.26
C ILE A 160 3.64 15.23 13.69
N GLN A 161 2.95 16.25 14.18
CA GLN A 161 2.56 16.34 15.59
C GLN A 161 1.58 15.22 15.98
N GLU A 162 0.81 14.74 15.02
CA GLU A 162 -0.25 13.77 15.19
C GLU A 162 0.27 12.33 15.36
N LEU A 163 1.52 12.04 14.94
CA LEU A 163 2.08 10.69 14.95
C LEU A 163 3.46 10.65 15.61
N ASP A 164 3.63 9.73 16.56
CA ASP A 164 4.97 9.40 17.06
C ASP A 164 5.75 8.62 15.97
N PRO A 165 6.88 9.15 15.49
CA PRO A 165 7.66 8.52 14.42
C PRO A 165 8.30 7.18 14.81
N ARG A 166 8.38 6.86 16.10
CA ARG A 166 8.97 5.60 16.62
C ARG A 166 7.93 4.51 16.78
N THR A 167 6.68 4.85 17.00
CA THR A 167 5.63 3.87 17.30
C THR A 167 4.51 3.84 16.27
N ALA A 168 4.21 4.96 15.62
CA ALA A 168 3.11 5.11 14.68
C ALA A 168 3.56 5.30 13.23
N GLY A 169 4.22 6.42 12.91
CA GLY A 169 4.55 6.76 11.53
C GLY A 169 5.04 8.18 11.32
N TYR A 170 5.34 8.52 10.07
CA TYR A 170 5.92 9.80 9.67
C TYR A 170 5.64 10.09 8.19
N LEU A 171 5.93 11.31 7.72
CA LEU A 171 5.87 11.65 6.31
C LEU A 171 7.22 11.43 5.62
N TYR A 172 7.21 11.02 4.36
CA TYR A 172 8.43 10.87 3.57
C TYR A 172 8.26 11.46 2.18
N HIS A 173 9.19 12.35 1.81
CA HIS A 173 9.19 13.01 0.50
C HIS A 173 10.37 12.55 -0.36
N SER A 174 10.07 11.81 -1.42
CA SER A 174 11.08 11.30 -2.36
C SER A 174 11.47 12.30 -3.46
N LYS A 175 11.67 13.58 -3.07
CA LYS A 175 11.93 14.71 -3.97
C LYS A 175 13.08 14.52 -4.96
N ASN A 176 14.21 13.98 -4.49
CA ASN A 176 15.46 13.97 -5.27
C ASN A 176 15.68 12.65 -6.04
N ASN A 177 14.96 11.60 -5.67
CA ASN A 177 15.29 10.23 -6.12
C ASN A 177 14.25 9.67 -7.10
N LYS A 178 13.06 10.28 -7.20
CA LYS A 178 11.99 9.86 -8.12
C LYS A 178 11.44 11.07 -8.87
N ALA A 179 11.26 10.95 -10.18
CA ALA A 179 10.72 12.03 -11.02
C ALA A 179 9.31 12.46 -10.57
N GLU A 180 8.55 11.53 -10.02
CA GLU A 180 7.20 11.77 -9.50
C GLU A 180 7.19 12.44 -8.13
N GLN A 181 8.34 12.58 -7.46
CA GLN A 181 8.46 13.20 -6.13
C GLN A 181 7.35 12.78 -5.16
N PRO A 182 7.09 11.46 -4.98
CA PRO A 182 5.94 11.01 -4.21
C PRO A 182 6.08 11.44 -2.75
N PHE A 183 4.95 11.86 -2.20
CA PHE A 183 4.77 12.22 -0.82
C PHE A 183 3.93 11.15 -0.15
N ASN A 184 4.50 10.51 0.85
CA ASN A 184 3.92 9.32 1.47
C ASN A 184 3.74 9.51 2.96
N LEU A 185 2.66 8.93 3.49
CA LEU A 185 2.52 8.62 4.90
C LEU A 185 3.09 7.23 5.16
N VAL A 186 4.20 7.15 5.86
CA VAL A 186 4.84 5.89 6.24
C VAL A 186 4.32 5.47 7.62
N LEU A 187 3.63 4.34 7.68
CA LEU A 187 3.07 3.80 8.93
C LEU A 187 3.75 2.51 9.32
N LYS A 188 3.92 2.29 10.62
CA LYS A 188 4.38 1.01 11.18
C LYS A 188 3.30 -0.05 11.04
N LEU A 189 3.68 -1.25 10.61
CA LEU A 189 2.73 -2.36 10.46
C LEU A 189 2.12 -2.76 11.81
N ASP A 190 2.95 -2.84 12.85
CA ASP A 190 2.50 -3.16 14.21
C ASP A 190 1.51 -2.12 14.76
N PHE A 191 1.66 -0.85 14.38
CA PHE A 191 0.70 0.20 14.74
C PHE A 191 -0.68 -0.06 14.15
N LEU A 192 -0.74 -0.48 12.87
CA LEU A 192 -2.00 -0.83 12.20
C LEU A 192 -2.65 -2.06 12.84
N VAL A 193 -1.85 -3.07 13.19
CA VAL A 193 -2.35 -4.31 13.81
C VAL A 193 -2.84 -4.05 15.24
N THR A 194 -2.06 -3.34 16.04
CA THR A 194 -2.39 -3.03 17.45
C THR A 194 -3.68 -2.21 17.56
N ASN A 195 -3.93 -1.30 16.61
CA ASN A 195 -5.15 -0.50 16.55
C ASN A 195 -6.32 -1.20 15.84
N ARG A 196 -6.22 -2.50 15.54
CA ARG A 196 -7.28 -3.31 14.89
C ARG A 196 -7.73 -2.77 13.53
N ILE A 197 -6.84 -2.05 12.85
CA ILE A 197 -7.02 -1.57 11.48
C ILE A 197 -6.63 -2.67 10.49
N ALA A 198 -5.63 -3.47 10.88
CA ALA A 198 -5.05 -4.49 10.04
C ALA A 198 -4.95 -5.86 10.70
N LYS A 199 -4.80 -6.90 9.88
CA LYS A 199 -4.53 -8.27 10.30
C LYS A 199 -3.51 -8.92 9.37
N VAL A 200 -2.55 -9.63 9.95
CA VAL A 200 -1.59 -10.44 9.20
C VAL A 200 -2.27 -11.73 8.73
N LEU A 201 -2.15 -12.02 7.44
CA LEU A 201 -2.64 -13.25 6.82
C LEU A 201 -1.58 -14.37 6.89
N VAL A 202 -0.34 -14.02 6.57
CA VAL A 202 0.87 -14.87 6.55
C VAL A 202 2.08 -14.05 6.98
#